data_AF-A0AAE0BTS4-F1
#
_entry.id   AF-A0AAE0BTS4-F1
#
_cell.length_a   1.000
_cell.length_b   1.000
_cell.length_c   1.000
_cell.angle_alpha   90.00
_cell.angle_beta   90.00
_cell.angle_gamma   90.00
#
_symmetry.space_group_name_H-M   'P 1'
#
loop_
_entity.id
_entity.type
_entity.pdbx_description
1 polymer ?
#
loop_
_entity_poly.entity_id
_entity_poly.type
_entity_poly.pdbx_seq_one_letter_code
_entity_poly.pdbx_strand_id
1 'polypeptide(L)'
;MDIHIKRHRLRQEILASGAVQEADQGHRDGVCNLAAEFLDLWNSGVTETAVVKRLEYLLAKRTLCGRIIHGKDDGAFVRLSVQPWKRLSWVFGPDALRTFLGKDARGICMTVGFGDEWLDAKLQAGVKFKLAVFPTDVDTFGCERATWDGLESMVSRAYPEVAEKVTARMPQIRSESFRELQSQAGYDMLEVNLKGREVDTRYVSAARLQQREGNVTEVRQFLFDECGVRNLFTGDGYTVDDAGIKGVAEYLAINRALAEIPGCVSVDLKL
;
A
#
# COMPACT_ATOMS: atom_id res chain seq x y z
N MET A 1 -24.27 33.45 -9.18
CA MET A 1 -23.64 34.44 -8.30
C MET A 1 -23.73 34.05 -6.81
N ASP A 2 -23.90 32.76 -6.48
CA ASP A 2 -24.18 32.29 -5.10
C ASP A 2 -23.19 31.26 -4.54
N ILE A 3 -22.19 30.84 -5.33
CA ILE A 3 -21.19 29.85 -4.90
C ILE A 3 -19.97 30.53 -4.24
N HIS A 4 -19.68 31.78 -4.61
CA HIS A 4 -18.59 32.56 -4.00
C HIS A 4 -18.90 33.05 -2.58
N ILE A 5 -20.17 33.32 -2.27
CA ILE A 5 -20.57 33.79 -0.94
C ILE A 5 -20.51 32.64 0.09
N LYS A 6 -20.85 31.41 -0.30
CA LYS A 6 -20.73 30.22 0.58
C LYS A 6 -19.28 29.87 0.93
N ARG A 7 -18.33 30.03 -0.01
CA ARG A 7 -16.90 29.79 0.25
C ARG A 7 -16.28 30.83 1.18
N HIS A 8 -16.75 32.08 1.13
CA HIS A 8 -16.23 33.13 2.01
C HIS A 8 -16.73 32.98 3.46
N ARG A 9 -17.92 32.41 3.66
CA ARG A 9 -18.49 32.18 5.00
C ARG A 9 -17.78 31.03 5.75
N LEU A 10 -17.48 29.94 5.04
CA LEU A 10 -16.69 28.82 5.60
C LEU A 10 -15.25 29.26 5.95
N ARG A 11 -14.68 30.19 5.17
CA ARG A 11 -13.36 30.79 5.41
C ARG A 11 -13.32 31.63 6.69
N GLN A 12 -14.44 32.26 7.07
CA GLN A 12 -14.52 33.06 8.30
C GLN A 12 -14.83 32.21 9.53
N GLU A 13 -15.60 31.12 9.41
CA GLU A 13 -15.88 30.22 10.53
C GLU A 13 -14.63 29.42 10.97
N ILE A 14 -13.77 29.02 10.03
CA ILE A 14 -12.52 28.31 10.33
C ILE A 14 -11.45 29.24 10.95
N LEU A 15 -11.47 30.54 10.60
CA LEU A 15 -10.55 31.53 11.16
C LEU A 15 -11.03 32.12 12.50
N ALA A 16 -12.34 32.08 12.78
CA ALA A 16 -12.93 32.60 14.01
C ALA A 16 -12.89 31.60 15.18
N SER A 17 -12.66 30.31 14.96
CA SER A 17 -12.62 29.29 16.02
C SER A 17 -11.28 29.23 16.78
N GLY A 18 -10.61 30.38 16.95
CA GLY A 18 -9.45 30.50 17.83
C GLY A 18 -9.84 30.20 19.28
N ALA A 19 -9.77 28.93 19.66
CA ALA A 19 -9.94 28.47 21.03
C ALA A 19 -8.74 27.59 21.40
N VAL A 20 -7.70 28.27 21.89
CA VAL A 20 -6.64 27.68 22.71
C VAL A 20 -6.88 28.19 24.12
N GLN A 21 -7.61 27.42 24.94
CA GLN A 21 -7.34 27.15 26.36
C GLN A 21 -8.57 26.54 27.07
N GLU A 22 -8.25 25.61 27.99
CA GLU A 22 -9.09 24.98 29.03
C GLU A 22 -10.06 23.86 28.62
N ALA A 23 -9.59 22.61 28.75
CA ALA A 23 -10.35 21.49 29.32
C ALA A 23 -9.41 20.29 29.57
N ASP A 24 -8.66 20.36 30.67
CA ASP A 24 -8.19 19.16 31.38
C ASP A 24 -9.38 18.61 32.16
N GLN A 25 -10.10 17.65 31.56
CA GLN A 25 -11.02 16.65 32.15
C GLN A 25 -12.11 16.29 31.14
N GLY A 26 -11.92 15.17 30.45
CA GLY A 26 -12.94 14.54 29.61
C GLY A 26 -12.52 14.35 28.14
N HIS A 27 -11.51 13.52 27.87
CA HIS A 27 -11.14 13.18 26.49
C HIS A 27 -11.00 11.66 26.31
N ARG A 28 -12.14 10.98 26.27
CA ARG A 28 -12.26 9.61 25.73
C ARG A 28 -13.06 9.52 24.43
N ASP A 29 -13.57 10.63 23.86
CA ASP A 29 -14.44 10.62 22.67
C ASP A 29 -14.01 11.53 21.50
N GLY A 30 -12.76 12.01 21.47
CA GLY A 30 -12.27 13.00 20.49
C GLY A 30 -11.06 12.57 19.66
N VAL A 31 -10.91 11.29 19.33
CA VAL A 31 -9.80 10.85 18.47
C VAL A 31 -10.06 11.37 17.05
N CYS A 32 -9.54 12.56 16.74
CA CYS A 32 -9.51 13.07 15.37
C CYS A 32 -8.89 11.99 14.48
N ASN A 33 -9.68 11.45 13.55
CA ASN A 33 -9.19 10.43 12.64
C ASN A 33 -8.27 11.14 11.62
N LEU A 34 -6.96 11.10 11.86
CA LEU A 34 -5.95 11.74 11.01
C LEU A 34 -6.03 11.27 9.54
N ALA A 35 -6.48 10.03 9.29
CA ALA A 35 -6.70 9.56 7.93
C ALA A 35 -7.90 10.24 7.27
N ALA A 36 -8.98 10.50 8.02
CA ALA A 36 -10.11 11.30 7.53
C ALA A 36 -9.67 12.74 7.24
N GLU A 37 -8.91 13.35 8.15
CA GLU A 37 -8.43 14.72 7.98
C GLU A 37 -7.50 14.84 6.77
N PHE A 38 -6.63 13.86 6.53
CA PHE A 38 -5.83 13.78 5.31
C PHE A 38 -6.72 13.79 4.05
N LEU A 39 -7.78 12.97 4.03
CA LEU A 39 -8.68 12.86 2.88
C LEU A 39 -9.45 14.17 2.65
N ASP A 40 -9.84 14.88 3.70
CA ASP A 40 -10.47 16.20 3.58
C ASP A 40 -9.52 17.24 2.97
N LEU A 41 -8.25 17.25 3.41
CA LEU A 41 -7.22 18.13 2.83
C LEU A 41 -7.00 17.82 1.35
N TRP A 42 -6.87 16.54 0.99
CA TRP A 42 -6.72 16.13 -0.41
C TRP A 42 -7.95 16.52 -1.25
N ASN A 43 -9.16 16.20 -0.78
CA ASN A 43 -10.41 16.51 -1.49
C ASN A 43 -10.67 18.01 -1.64
N SER A 44 -10.10 18.84 -0.78
CA SER A 44 -10.17 20.30 -0.95
C SER A 44 -9.54 20.78 -2.26
N GLY A 45 -8.55 20.03 -2.78
CA GLY A 45 -7.76 20.39 -3.96
C GLY A 45 -6.89 21.64 -3.77
N VAL A 46 -6.83 22.19 -2.55
CA VAL A 46 -6.15 23.45 -2.25
C VAL A 46 -4.67 23.16 -1.95
N THR A 47 -3.78 23.75 -2.74
CA THR A 47 -2.31 23.65 -2.57
C THR A 47 -1.72 24.88 -1.88
N GLU A 48 -2.55 25.70 -1.25
CA GLU A 48 -2.11 26.86 -0.46
C GLU A 48 -1.12 26.43 0.63
N THR A 49 -0.14 27.29 0.94
CA THR A 49 0.90 27.02 1.94
C THR A 49 0.35 26.57 3.29
N ALA A 50 -0.83 27.07 3.69
CA ALA A 50 -1.50 26.66 4.92
C ALA A 50 -1.93 25.18 4.92
N VAL A 51 -2.42 24.68 3.79
CA VAL A 51 -2.84 23.27 3.63
C VAL A 51 -1.63 22.34 3.64
N VAL A 52 -0.56 22.71 2.94
CA VAL A 52 0.69 21.94 2.96
C VAL A 52 1.27 21.88 4.38
N LYS A 53 1.32 23.02 5.08
CA LYS A 53 1.76 23.06 6.49
C LYS A 53 0.88 22.21 7.39
N ARG A 54 -0.44 22.19 7.14
CA ARG A 54 -1.36 21.34 7.90
C ARG A 54 -1.09 19.87 7.63
N LEU A 55 -0.88 19.46 6.39
CA LEU A 55 -0.52 18.08 6.05
C LEU A 55 0.78 17.66 6.74
N GLU A 56 1.83 18.47 6.67
CA GLU A 56 3.10 18.15 7.35
C GLU A 56 2.92 18.01 8.86
N TYR A 57 2.10 18.87 9.47
CA TYR A 57 1.74 18.75 10.88
C TYR A 57 1.02 17.42 11.20
N LEU A 58 0.10 16.98 10.33
CA LEU A 58 -0.60 15.70 10.50
C LEU A 58 0.37 14.52 10.41
N LEU A 59 1.22 14.51 9.38
CA LEU A 59 2.20 13.43 9.15
C LEU A 59 3.31 13.42 10.21
N ALA A 60 3.60 14.55 10.87
CA ALA A 60 4.53 14.62 12.00
C ALA A 60 3.93 14.09 13.30
N LYS A 61 2.61 14.21 13.48
CA LYS A 61 1.92 13.64 14.66
C LYS A 61 1.87 12.12 14.63
N ARG A 62 1.61 11.57 13.45
CA ARG A 62 1.40 10.13 13.28
C ARG A 62 1.74 9.74 11.86
N THR A 63 2.51 8.66 11.74
CA THR A 63 2.82 8.07 10.45
C THR A 63 1.54 7.47 9.84
N LEU A 64 1.19 7.95 8.66
CA LEU A 64 0.10 7.40 7.84
C LEU A 64 0.69 6.58 6.68
N CYS A 65 0.04 5.48 6.37
CA CYS A 65 0.24 4.73 5.15
C CYS A 65 -1.06 4.67 4.36
N GLY A 66 -0.96 4.28 3.09
CA GLY A 66 -2.14 4.01 2.31
C GLY A 66 -1.93 2.94 1.26
N ARG A 67 -3.05 2.52 0.67
CA ARG A 67 -3.06 1.59 -0.46
C ARG A 67 -4.20 1.94 -1.40
N ILE A 68 -3.92 1.85 -2.70
CA ILE A 68 -4.94 1.82 -3.73
C ILE A 68 -5.40 0.37 -3.92
N ILE A 69 -6.67 0.13 -3.66
CA ILE A 69 -7.34 -1.16 -3.80
C ILE A 69 -8.16 -1.11 -5.08
N HIS A 70 -8.17 -2.18 -5.87
CA HIS A 70 -8.91 -2.22 -7.12
C HIS A 70 -9.66 -3.54 -7.30
N GLY A 71 -10.91 -3.50 -7.75
CA GLY A 71 -11.77 -4.67 -7.88
C GLY A 71 -13.07 -4.39 -8.61
N LYS A 72 -13.80 -5.44 -9.00
CA LYS A 72 -15.05 -5.31 -9.77
C LYS A 72 -16.29 -5.15 -8.90
N ASP A 73 -16.26 -5.73 -7.71
CA ASP A 73 -17.38 -5.78 -6.77
C ASP A 73 -16.98 -5.27 -5.38
N ASP A 74 -17.97 -5.06 -4.53
CA ASP A 74 -17.77 -4.49 -3.19
C ASP A 74 -16.97 -5.43 -2.28
N GLY A 75 -17.00 -6.74 -2.53
CA GLY A 75 -16.22 -7.75 -1.80
C GLY A 75 -14.71 -7.56 -1.97
N ALA A 76 -14.28 -6.99 -3.10
CA ALA A 76 -12.87 -6.69 -3.33
C ALA A 76 -12.32 -5.59 -2.42
N PHE A 77 -13.19 -4.76 -1.80
CA PHE A 77 -12.77 -3.65 -0.94
C PHE A 77 -12.86 -3.95 0.55
N VAL A 78 -12.94 -5.24 0.92
CA VAL A 78 -13.01 -5.66 2.32
C VAL A 78 -11.62 -5.70 2.98
N ARG A 79 -10.56 -5.95 2.21
CA ARG A 79 -9.18 -6.10 2.69
C ARG A 79 -8.22 -5.22 1.90
N LEU A 80 -7.02 -5.02 2.43
CA LEU A 80 -5.96 -4.28 1.73
C LEU A 80 -5.59 -4.92 0.39
N SER A 81 -5.52 -6.24 0.31
CA SER A 81 -5.33 -7.00 -0.94
C SER A 81 -6.57 -7.82 -1.25
N VAL A 82 -6.98 -7.77 -2.52
CA VAL A 82 -8.17 -8.46 -3.03
C VAL A 82 -8.04 -9.97 -3.08
N GLN A 83 -6.81 -10.50 -3.09
CA GLN A 83 -6.58 -11.93 -3.04
C GLN A 83 -6.67 -12.41 -1.59
N PRO A 84 -7.68 -13.22 -1.20
CA PRO A 84 -7.90 -13.58 0.20
C PRO A 84 -6.80 -14.48 0.77
N TRP A 85 -6.06 -15.19 -0.08
CA TRP A 85 -4.95 -16.04 0.34
C TRP A 85 -3.65 -15.27 0.60
N LYS A 86 -3.47 -14.08 0.02
CA LYS A 86 -2.27 -13.27 0.26
C LYS A 86 -2.31 -12.74 1.68
N ARG A 87 -1.27 -13.02 2.45
CA ARG A 87 -1.14 -12.55 3.84
C ARG A 87 -0.40 -11.22 3.96
N LEU A 88 0.25 -10.78 2.90
CA LEU A 88 0.92 -9.48 2.81
C LEU A 88 0.24 -8.56 1.80
N SER A 89 0.40 -7.26 2.00
CA SER A 89 -0.08 -6.21 1.11
C SER A 89 0.97 -5.10 0.97
N TRP A 90 1.12 -4.58 -0.24
CA TRP A 90 2.04 -3.48 -0.55
C TRP A 90 1.36 -2.15 -0.26
N VAL A 91 1.99 -1.27 0.50
CA VAL A 91 1.41 0.00 0.91
C VAL A 91 2.44 1.10 0.68
N PHE A 92 1.99 2.32 0.43
CA PHE A 92 2.87 3.47 0.31
C PHE A 92 2.93 4.25 1.62
N GLY A 93 4.07 4.94 1.82
CA GLY A 93 4.36 5.68 3.04
C GLY A 93 3.86 7.13 3.06
N PRO A 94 4.22 7.86 4.13
CA PRO A 94 3.91 9.29 4.27
C PRO A 94 4.47 10.16 3.14
N ASP A 95 5.58 9.76 2.54
CA ASP A 95 6.22 10.46 1.42
C ASP A 95 5.32 10.47 0.18
N ALA A 96 4.66 9.35 -0.14
CA ALA A 96 3.67 9.32 -1.21
C ALA A 96 2.49 10.26 -0.91
N LEU A 97 1.93 10.19 0.32
CA LEU A 97 0.79 11.02 0.74
C LEU A 97 1.06 12.53 0.59
N ARG A 98 2.29 12.99 0.85
CA ARG A 98 2.70 14.40 0.63
C ARG A 98 2.52 14.85 -0.80
N THR A 99 2.74 13.96 -1.75
CA THR A 99 2.68 14.27 -3.18
C THR A 99 1.26 14.24 -3.74
N PHE A 100 0.25 13.82 -2.96
CA PHE A 100 -1.13 13.69 -3.44
C PHE A 100 -1.87 15.03 -3.49
N LEU A 101 -1.45 16.03 -2.71
CA LEU A 101 -2.10 17.34 -2.73
C LEU A 101 -2.05 17.95 -4.14
N GLY A 102 -3.21 18.39 -4.62
CA GLY A 102 -3.37 18.95 -5.96
C GLY A 102 -3.43 17.92 -7.09
N LYS A 103 -3.30 16.62 -6.80
CA LYS A 103 -3.50 15.55 -7.79
C LYS A 103 -4.93 15.03 -7.76
N ASP A 104 -5.45 14.72 -8.94
CA ASP A 104 -6.69 13.97 -9.09
C ASP A 104 -6.47 12.47 -8.82
N ALA A 105 -7.54 11.69 -8.90
CA ALA A 105 -7.50 10.25 -8.67
C ALA A 105 -6.49 9.53 -9.60
N ARG A 106 -6.38 9.95 -10.87
CA ARG A 106 -5.48 9.31 -11.84
C ARG A 106 -4.03 9.66 -11.52
N GLY A 107 -3.76 10.91 -11.18
CA GLY A 107 -2.45 11.39 -10.77
C GLY A 107 -1.91 10.68 -9.52
N ILE A 108 -2.76 10.37 -8.53
CA ILE A 108 -2.32 9.58 -7.37
C ILE A 108 -2.04 8.12 -7.75
N CYS A 109 -2.82 7.51 -8.64
CA CYS A 109 -2.53 6.16 -9.16
C CYS A 109 -1.17 6.13 -9.87
N MET A 110 -0.91 7.07 -10.79
CA MET A 110 0.38 7.16 -11.46
C MET A 110 1.54 7.35 -10.48
N THR A 111 1.34 8.16 -9.44
CA THR A 111 2.35 8.43 -8.41
C THR A 111 2.81 7.16 -7.69
N VAL A 112 1.90 6.21 -7.49
CA VAL A 112 2.20 4.94 -6.80
C VAL A 112 2.47 3.79 -7.77
N GLY A 113 2.82 4.12 -9.03
CA GLY A 113 3.37 3.16 -10.00
C GLY A 113 2.34 2.47 -10.89
N PHE A 114 1.09 2.94 -10.94
CA PHE A 114 0.13 2.43 -11.92
C PHE A 114 0.41 3.02 -13.32
N GLY A 115 0.57 2.16 -14.32
CA GLY A 115 0.74 2.56 -15.72
C GLY A 115 -0.56 3.08 -16.35
N ASP A 116 -0.45 4.06 -17.24
CA ASP A 116 -1.58 4.77 -17.85
C ASP A 116 -2.47 3.82 -18.70
N GLU A 117 -1.85 3.10 -19.63
CA GLU A 117 -2.55 2.10 -20.47
C GLU A 117 -3.19 0.98 -19.64
N TRP A 118 -2.53 0.58 -18.54
CA TRP A 118 -3.06 -0.43 -17.64
C TRP A 118 -4.31 0.06 -16.91
N LEU A 119 -4.31 1.33 -16.45
CA LEU A 119 -5.47 1.93 -15.82
C LEU A 119 -6.65 1.96 -16.80
N ASP A 120 -6.44 2.40 -18.03
CA ASP A 120 -7.49 2.46 -19.05
C ASP A 120 -8.08 1.07 -19.33
N ALA A 121 -7.23 0.06 -19.52
CA ALA A 121 -7.68 -1.31 -19.73
C ALA A 121 -8.50 -1.84 -18.53
N LYS A 122 -8.13 -1.46 -17.29
CA LYS A 122 -8.87 -1.88 -16.09
C LYS A 122 -10.21 -1.16 -15.96
N LEU A 123 -10.26 0.14 -16.25
CA LEU A 123 -11.51 0.91 -16.22
C LEU A 123 -12.49 0.40 -17.28
N GLN A 124 -12.01 0.14 -18.50
CA GLN A 124 -12.81 -0.49 -19.57
C GLN A 124 -13.34 -1.87 -19.16
N ALA A 125 -12.57 -2.62 -18.36
CA ALA A 125 -12.99 -3.91 -17.81
C ALA A 125 -13.94 -3.80 -16.59
N GLY A 126 -14.39 -2.60 -16.24
CA GLY A 126 -15.30 -2.32 -15.12
C GLY A 126 -14.66 -2.39 -13.74
N VAL A 127 -13.34 -2.26 -13.64
CA VAL A 127 -12.62 -2.24 -12.36
C VAL A 127 -12.79 -0.88 -11.69
N LYS A 128 -13.19 -0.89 -10.42
CA LYS A 128 -13.29 0.27 -9.55
C LYS A 128 -12.04 0.36 -8.67
N PHE A 129 -11.76 1.56 -8.17
CA PHE A 129 -10.58 1.86 -7.35
C PHE A 129 -10.98 2.58 -6.07
N LYS A 130 -10.34 2.24 -4.96
CA LYS A 130 -10.48 2.93 -3.66
C LYS A 130 -9.13 3.25 -3.08
N LEU A 131 -9.01 4.41 -2.45
CA LEU A 131 -7.87 4.78 -1.63
C LEU A 131 -8.21 4.46 -0.18
N ALA A 132 -7.45 3.55 0.44
CA ALA A 132 -7.47 3.33 1.88
C ALA A 132 -6.28 4.03 2.53
N VAL A 133 -6.51 4.77 3.62
CA VAL A 133 -5.50 5.47 4.42
C VAL A 133 -5.67 5.06 5.87
N PHE A 134 -4.56 4.80 6.57
CA PHE A 134 -4.58 4.32 7.95
C PHE A 134 -3.29 4.68 8.70
N PRO A 135 -3.35 4.81 10.04
CA PRO A 135 -2.17 5.02 10.88
C PRO A 135 -1.32 3.75 11.03
N THR A 136 0.00 3.89 11.09
CA THR A 136 0.94 2.75 11.13
C THR A 136 1.41 2.37 12.53
N ASP A 137 1.26 3.25 13.50
CA ASP A 137 1.71 3.13 14.90
C ASP A 137 0.70 2.40 15.80
N VAL A 138 -0.26 1.68 15.20
CA VAL A 138 -1.14 0.79 15.95
C VAL A 138 -0.36 -0.50 16.21
N ASP A 139 -0.11 -0.80 17.50
CA ASP A 139 0.82 -1.80 18.07
C ASP A 139 0.81 -3.22 17.45
N THR A 140 -0.11 -3.54 16.56
CA THR A 140 -0.17 -4.84 15.89
C THR A 140 -0.16 -4.77 14.36
N PHE A 141 -0.48 -3.63 13.74
CA PHE A 141 -0.62 -3.55 12.29
C PHE A 141 0.76 -3.47 11.60
N GLY A 142 1.65 -2.61 12.12
CA GLY A 142 3.08 -2.50 11.81
C GLY A 142 3.45 -2.62 10.33
N CYS A 143 3.64 -1.49 9.65
CA CYS A 143 4.19 -1.43 8.30
C CYS A 143 5.73 -1.48 8.34
N GLU A 144 6.33 -2.37 7.56
CA GLU A 144 7.78 -2.44 7.39
C GLU A 144 8.18 -1.84 6.05
N ARG A 145 9.31 -1.13 6.00
CA ARG A 145 9.87 -0.66 4.73
C ARG A 145 10.13 -1.88 3.84
N ALA A 146 9.79 -1.83 2.56
CA ALA A 146 9.97 -2.96 1.64
C ALA A 146 11.44 -3.13 1.19
N THR A 147 12.38 -3.12 2.14
CA THR A 147 13.75 -3.56 1.90
C THR A 147 13.84 -5.08 1.92
N TRP A 148 14.99 -5.66 1.59
CA TRP A 148 15.19 -7.11 1.78
C TRP A 148 15.00 -7.56 3.23
N ASP A 149 15.48 -6.78 4.20
CA ASP A 149 15.32 -7.08 5.63
C ASP A 149 13.88 -6.91 6.10
N GLY A 150 13.18 -5.87 5.62
CA GLY A 150 11.77 -5.67 5.93
C GLY A 150 10.88 -6.74 5.31
N LEU A 151 11.17 -7.19 4.10
CA LEU A 151 10.52 -8.35 3.48
C LEU A 151 10.70 -9.61 4.33
N GLU A 152 11.93 -9.91 4.74
CA GLU A 152 12.24 -11.08 5.56
C GLU A 152 11.53 -11.05 6.92
N SER A 153 11.51 -9.89 7.59
CA SER A 153 10.74 -9.65 8.83
C SER A 153 9.24 -9.92 8.60
N MET A 154 8.67 -9.37 7.54
CA MET A 154 7.25 -9.52 7.23
C MET A 154 6.87 -10.93 6.83
N VAL A 155 7.72 -11.64 6.09
CA VAL A 155 7.53 -13.06 5.77
C VAL A 155 7.56 -13.90 7.04
N SER A 156 8.50 -13.65 7.95
CA SER A 156 8.57 -14.37 9.23
C SER A 156 7.30 -14.22 10.06
N ARG A 157 6.69 -13.02 10.04
CA ARG A 157 5.43 -12.74 10.75
C ARG A 157 4.21 -13.33 10.05
N ALA A 158 4.13 -13.23 8.72
CA ALA A 158 2.95 -13.62 7.96
C ALA A 158 2.91 -15.10 7.55
N TYR A 159 4.08 -15.72 7.39
CA TYR A 159 4.26 -17.08 6.93
C TYR A 159 5.27 -17.85 7.81
N PRO A 160 5.01 -17.95 9.13
CA PRO A 160 5.95 -18.59 10.06
C PRO A 160 6.27 -20.04 9.68
N GLU A 161 5.36 -20.74 8.99
CA GLU A 161 5.55 -22.13 8.57
C GLU A 161 6.62 -22.34 7.49
N VAL A 162 7.05 -21.28 6.79
CA VAL A 162 8.08 -21.33 5.73
C VAL A 162 9.20 -20.32 5.97
N ALA A 163 9.16 -19.57 7.07
CA ALA A 163 10.09 -18.50 7.37
C ALA A 163 11.55 -18.97 7.34
N GLU A 164 11.87 -20.10 7.98
CA GLU A 164 13.23 -20.66 8.01
C GLU A 164 13.76 -20.95 6.60
N LYS A 165 12.94 -21.54 5.73
CA LYS A 165 13.31 -21.82 4.33
C LYS A 165 13.58 -20.54 3.56
N VAL A 166 12.76 -19.51 3.78
CA VAL A 166 12.93 -18.21 3.13
C VAL A 166 14.23 -17.57 3.59
N THR A 167 14.42 -17.39 4.90
CA THR A 167 15.63 -16.83 5.53
C THR A 167 16.89 -17.52 5.06
N ALA A 168 16.91 -18.86 5.02
CA ALA A 168 18.07 -19.63 4.57
C ALA A 168 18.47 -19.34 3.11
N ARG A 169 17.54 -18.91 2.26
CA ARG A 169 17.79 -18.57 0.84
C ARG A 169 17.96 -17.08 0.57
N MET A 170 17.66 -16.22 1.54
CA MET A 170 17.78 -14.76 1.36
C MET A 170 19.17 -14.29 0.91
N PRO A 171 20.31 -14.82 1.42
CA PRO A 171 21.63 -14.40 0.95
C PRO A 171 21.81 -14.59 -0.57
N GLN A 172 21.36 -15.74 -1.10
CA GLN A 172 21.46 -16.07 -2.52
C GLN A 172 20.48 -15.24 -3.35
N ILE A 173 19.24 -15.07 -2.87
CA ILE A 173 18.21 -14.27 -3.56
C ILE A 173 18.65 -12.81 -3.69
N ARG A 174 19.35 -12.27 -2.70
CA ARG A 174 19.88 -10.89 -2.71
C ARG A 174 21.07 -10.71 -3.66
N SER A 175 21.86 -11.76 -3.90
CA SER A 175 23.07 -11.70 -4.73
C SER A 175 22.82 -11.93 -6.23
N GLU A 176 21.67 -12.52 -6.58
CA GLU A 176 21.35 -12.88 -7.97
C GLU A 176 20.22 -12.00 -8.51
N SER A 177 20.29 -11.66 -9.79
CA SER A 177 19.22 -10.95 -10.46
C SER A 177 17.99 -11.84 -10.63
N PHE A 178 16.82 -11.21 -10.75
CA PHE A 178 15.58 -11.93 -11.07
C PHE A 178 15.72 -12.79 -12.33
N ARG A 179 16.42 -12.28 -13.36
CA ARG A 179 16.64 -12.99 -14.62
C ARG A 179 17.46 -14.26 -14.43
N GLU A 180 18.49 -14.23 -13.59
CA GLU A 180 19.33 -15.40 -13.30
C GLU A 180 18.52 -16.46 -12.55
N LEU A 181 17.78 -16.06 -11.51
CA LEU A 181 16.92 -16.98 -10.75
C LEU A 181 15.81 -17.58 -11.61
N GLN A 182 15.21 -16.79 -12.51
CA GLN A 182 14.23 -17.30 -13.47
C GLN A 182 14.87 -18.27 -14.48
N SER A 183 16.07 -17.97 -14.97
CA SER A 183 16.81 -18.87 -15.85
C SER A 183 17.13 -20.20 -15.16
N GLN A 184 17.50 -20.18 -13.87
CA GLN A 184 17.72 -21.40 -13.08
C GLN A 184 16.44 -22.20 -12.87
N ALA A 185 15.30 -21.51 -12.72
CA ALA A 185 14.01 -22.17 -12.59
C ALA A 185 13.58 -22.90 -13.88
N GLY A 186 14.03 -22.41 -15.05
CA GLY A 186 13.73 -23.02 -16.34
C GLY A 186 12.32 -22.73 -16.85
N TYR A 187 11.65 -21.72 -16.32
CA TYR A 187 10.31 -21.28 -16.74
C TYR A 187 10.09 -19.80 -16.44
N ASP A 188 9.06 -19.20 -17.05
CA ASP A 188 8.64 -17.83 -16.76
C ASP A 188 7.79 -17.78 -15.48
N MET A 189 8.27 -17.06 -14.46
CA MET A 189 7.59 -16.97 -13.16
C MET A 189 6.28 -16.16 -13.23
N LEU A 190 6.20 -15.18 -14.13
CA LEU A 190 5.00 -14.38 -14.36
C LEU A 190 3.93 -15.22 -15.05
N GLU A 191 4.30 -16.04 -16.05
CA GLU A 191 3.37 -16.98 -16.70
C GLU A 191 2.71 -17.91 -15.67
N VAL A 192 3.50 -18.49 -14.77
CA VAL A 192 3.03 -19.35 -13.68
C VAL A 192 2.09 -18.58 -12.76
N ASN A 193 2.47 -17.36 -12.35
CA ASN A 193 1.65 -16.52 -11.49
C ASN A 193 0.29 -16.17 -12.11
N LEU A 194 0.27 -15.85 -13.41
CA LEU A 194 -0.94 -15.48 -14.15
C LEU A 194 -1.88 -16.66 -14.37
N LYS A 195 -1.36 -17.88 -14.57
CA LYS A 195 -2.18 -19.10 -14.60
C LYS A 195 -2.86 -19.36 -13.26
N GLY A 196 -2.15 -19.04 -12.17
CA GLY A 196 -2.72 -18.98 -10.83
C GLY A 196 -2.55 -20.27 -10.02
N ARG A 197 -2.81 -20.10 -8.72
CA ARG A 197 -2.51 -21.05 -7.63
C ARG A 197 -3.05 -22.45 -7.85
N GLU A 198 -4.30 -22.56 -8.29
CA GLU A 198 -5.01 -23.84 -8.43
C GLU A 198 -4.82 -24.50 -9.79
N VAL A 199 -4.15 -23.82 -10.73
CA VAL A 199 -4.02 -24.27 -12.13
C VAL A 199 -2.60 -24.76 -12.42
N ASP A 200 -1.57 -23.99 -12.06
CA ASP A 200 -0.19 -24.34 -12.34
C ASP A 200 0.48 -24.98 -11.11
N THR A 201 1.02 -26.18 -11.27
CA THR A 201 1.72 -26.90 -10.19
C THR A 201 3.04 -26.25 -9.81
N ARG A 202 3.60 -25.41 -10.69
CA ARG A 202 4.81 -24.61 -10.42
C ARG A 202 4.52 -23.41 -9.53
N TYR A 203 3.26 -22.95 -9.43
CA TYR A 203 2.90 -21.90 -8.47
C TYR A 203 3.26 -22.36 -7.06
N VAL A 204 3.94 -21.52 -6.28
CA VAL A 204 4.43 -21.90 -4.96
C VAL A 204 3.64 -21.16 -3.88
N SER A 205 2.59 -21.81 -3.37
CA SER A 205 1.91 -21.35 -2.16
C SER A 205 2.72 -21.69 -0.91
N ALA A 206 2.40 -21.05 0.23
CA ALA A 206 3.03 -21.37 1.52
C ALA A 206 2.92 -22.86 1.86
N ALA A 207 1.74 -23.47 1.65
CA ALA A 207 1.53 -24.90 1.89
C ALA A 207 2.41 -25.79 0.98
N ARG A 208 2.58 -25.42 -0.30
CA ARG A 208 3.47 -26.16 -1.22
C ARG A 208 4.92 -26.02 -0.81
N LEU A 209 5.37 -24.80 -0.46
CA LEU A 209 6.74 -24.57 -0.01
C LEU A 209 7.04 -25.29 1.30
N GLN A 210 6.07 -25.39 2.21
CA GLN A 210 6.21 -26.12 3.47
C GLN A 210 6.52 -27.60 3.23
N GLN A 211 5.92 -28.21 2.20
CA GLN A 211 6.11 -29.62 1.83
C GLN A 211 7.33 -29.89 0.94
N ARG A 212 7.84 -28.87 0.24
CA ARG A 212 9.00 -28.97 -0.66
C ARG A 212 10.31 -28.76 0.09
N GLU A 213 11.44 -28.96 -0.56
CA GLU A 213 12.76 -28.72 0.06
C GLU A 213 12.99 -27.22 0.34
N GLY A 214 12.48 -26.33 -0.51
CA GLY A 214 12.73 -24.89 -0.40
C GLY A 214 14.08 -24.52 -0.99
N ASN A 215 14.34 -24.97 -2.21
CA ASN A 215 15.50 -24.49 -2.96
C ASN A 215 15.32 -23.01 -3.37
N VAL A 216 16.37 -22.37 -3.89
CA VAL A 216 16.35 -20.92 -4.17
C VAL A 216 15.26 -20.51 -5.17
N THR A 217 14.99 -21.33 -6.20
CA THR A 217 14.00 -21.01 -7.24
C THR A 217 12.58 -21.19 -6.70
N GLU A 218 12.33 -22.19 -5.85
CA GLU A 218 11.06 -22.38 -5.14
C GLU A 218 10.76 -21.22 -4.19
N VAL A 219 11.75 -20.79 -3.40
CA VAL A 219 11.59 -19.64 -2.51
C VAL A 219 11.37 -18.36 -3.32
N ARG A 220 12.12 -18.17 -4.42
CA ARG A 220 11.93 -16.99 -5.28
C ARG A 220 10.54 -16.96 -5.91
N GLN A 221 10.04 -18.11 -6.37
CA GLN A 221 8.68 -18.26 -6.90
C GLN A 221 7.64 -18.00 -5.82
N PHE A 222 7.82 -18.49 -4.59
CA PHE A 222 6.95 -18.18 -3.45
C PHE A 222 6.87 -16.67 -3.17
N LEU A 223 8.02 -15.99 -3.12
CA LEU A 223 8.07 -14.54 -2.92
C LEU A 223 7.33 -13.81 -4.06
N PHE A 224 7.44 -14.30 -5.30
CA PHE A 224 6.69 -13.75 -6.44
C PHE A 224 5.17 -13.97 -6.26
N ASP A 225 4.77 -15.19 -5.93
CA ASP A 225 3.38 -15.66 -5.95
C ASP A 225 2.53 -15.18 -4.78
N GLU A 226 3.05 -15.33 -3.56
CA GLU A 226 2.33 -15.11 -2.31
C GLU A 226 2.67 -13.76 -1.68
N CYS A 227 3.89 -13.24 -1.93
CA CYS A 227 4.34 -11.96 -1.38
C CYS A 227 4.30 -10.81 -2.40
N GLY A 228 4.17 -11.09 -3.70
CA GLY A 228 4.13 -10.07 -4.75
C GLY A 228 5.48 -9.41 -5.05
N VAL A 229 6.59 -10.08 -4.72
CA VAL A 229 7.96 -9.62 -4.98
C VAL A 229 8.29 -9.87 -6.46
N ARG A 230 8.00 -8.89 -7.32
CA ARG A 230 8.15 -9.01 -8.78
C ARG A 230 9.58 -8.75 -9.26
N ASN A 231 9.77 -8.75 -10.57
CA ASN A 231 11.05 -8.49 -11.24
C ASN A 231 11.61 -7.07 -10.98
N LEU A 232 10.73 -6.08 -10.74
CA LEU A 232 11.13 -4.70 -10.45
C LEU A 232 11.56 -4.47 -9.00
N PHE A 233 11.40 -5.48 -8.12
CA PHE A 233 11.79 -5.34 -6.72
C PHE A 233 13.31 -5.45 -6.56
N THR A 234 13.94 -4.36 -6.10
CA THR A 234 15.38 -4.27 -5.84
C THR A 234 15.73 -4.45 -4.36
N GLY A 235 14.73 -4.38 -3.48
CA GLY A 235 14.90 -4.49 -2.03
C GLY A 235 15.56 -3.28 -1.37
N ASP A 236 15.51 -2.10 -2.00
CA ASP A 236 15.93 -0.83 -1.42
C ASP A 236 14.78 -0.01 -0.78
N GLY A 237 13.54 -0.53 -0.87
CA GLY A 237 12.36 0.07 -0.25
C GLY A 237 11.73 1.21 -1.04
N TYR A 238 11.87 1.24 -2.36
CA TYR A 238 11.22 2.21 -3.25
C TYR A 238 10.53 1.50 -4.44
N THR A 239 9.44 2.09 -4.94
CA THR A 239 8.87 1.71 -6.24
C THR A 239 9.90 1.96 -7.33
N VAL A 240 9.94 1.11 -8.34
CA VAL A 240 10.73 1.32 -9.56
C VAL A 240 9.80 1.11 -10.75
N ASP A 241 9.84 2.02 -11.73
CA ASP A 241 9.08 1.87 -12.97
C ASP A 241 9.83 1.04 -14.02
N ASP A 242 9.21 0.82 -15.18
CA ASP A 242 9.81 0.03 -16.27
C ASP A 242 11.07 0.70 -16.89
N ALA A 243 11.27 2.00 -16.67
CA ALA A 243 12.48 2.73 -17.07
C ALA A 243 13.59 2.67 -16.01
N GLY A 244 13.35 1.99 -14.87
CA GLY A 244 14.29 1.91 -13.76
C GLY A 244 14.31 3.16 -12.88
N ILE A 245 13.35 4.08 -13.04
CA ILE A 245 13.27 5.32 -12.27
C ILE A 245 12.65 5.01 -10.91
N LYS A 246 13.31 5.46 -9.84
CA LYS A 246 12.80 5.34 -8.48
C LYS A 246 11.66 6.32 -8.23
N GLY A 247 10.57 5.82 -7.66
CA GLY A 247 9.43 6.61 -7.21
C GLY A 247 9.38 6.76 -5.69
N VAL A 248 8.20 6.53 -5.13
CA VAL A 248 7.93 6.69 -3.69
C VAL A 248 8.43 5.49 -2.89
N ALA A 249 8.59 5.68 -1.59
CA ALA A 249 8.88 4.61 -0.66
C ALA A 249 7.73 3.59 -0.60
N GLU A 250 8.10 2.31 -0.65
CA GLU A 250 7.16 1.21 -0.49
C GLU A 250 7.37 0.50 0.84
N TYR A 251 6.26 -0.04 1.33
CA TYR A 251 6.15 -0.73 2.60
C TYR A 251 5.31 -1.99 2.43
N LEU A 252 5.52 -2.94 3.32
CA LEU A 252 4.74 -4.16 3.46
C LEU A 252 3.91 -4.10 4.73
N ALA A 253 2.65 -4.52 4.64
CA ALA A 253 1.75 -4.67 5.76
C ALA A 253 1.09 -6.06 5.74
N ILE A 254 0.58 -6.50 6.88
CA ILE A 254 -0.29 -7.68 6.92
C ILE A 254 -1.58 -7.35 6.16
N ASN A 255 -2.02 -8.25 5.28
CA ASN A 255 -3.28 -8.10 4.56
C ASN A 255 -4.47 -8.27 5.51
N ARG A 256 -4.85 -7.20 6.21
CA ARG A 256 -6.01 -7.18 7.12
C ARG A 256 -7.28 -6.72 6.44
N ALA A 257 -8.42 -7.04 7.06
CA ALA A 257 -9.66 -6.39 6.67
C ALA A 257 -9.61 -4.90 7.05
N LEU A 258 -10.18 -4.03 6.22
CA LEU A 258 -10.14 -2.57 6.47
C LEU A 258 -10.84 -2.22 7.78
N ALA A 259 -11.93 -2.92 8.12
CA ALA A 259 -12.66 -2.76 9.37
C ALA A 259 -11.84 -3.14 10.62
N GLU A 260 -10.77 -3.92 10.49
CA GLU A 260 -9.89 -4.34 11.58
C GLU A 260 -8.69 -3.39 11.79
N ILE A 261 -8.58 -2.34 10.96
CA ILE A 261 -7.47 -1.37 11.03
C ILE A 261 -7.99 -0.12 11.73
N PRO A 262 -7.62 0.14 13.01
CA PRO A 262 -8.13 1.29 13.75
C PRO A 262 -7.79 2.60 13.05
N GLY A 263 -8.81 3.45 12.85
CA GLY A 263 -8.65 4.72 12.15
C GLY A 263 -8.51 4.60 10.63
N CYS A 264 -8.67 3.41 10.03
CA CYS A 264 -8.70 3.29 8.58
C CYS A 264 -9.92 4.00 8.00
N VAL A 265 -9.69 4.77 6.94
CA VAL A 265 -10.73 5.37 6.10
C VAL A 265 -10.48 4.95 4.66
N SER A 266 -11.56 4.71 3.92
CA SER A 266 -11.47 4.47 2.48
C SER A 266 -12.44 5.35 1.71
N VAL A 267 -12.01 5.79 0.53
CA VAL A 267 -12.81 6.61 -0.39
C VAL A 267 -12.72 6.08 -1.81
N ASP A 268 -13.80 6.23 -2.57
CA ASP A 268 -13.84 5.86 -3.97
C ASP A 268 -13.00 6.83 -4.80
N LEU A 269 -12.15 6.28 -5.67
CA LEU A 269 -11.38 7.05 -6.64
C LEU A 269 -12.18 7.19 -7.93
N LYS A 270 -12.49 8.44 -8.29
CA LYS A 270 -13.19 8.79 -9.53
C LYS A 270 -12.15 8.97 -10.64
N LEU A 271 -11.80 7.85 -11.27
CA LEU A 271 -10.89 7.76 -12.42
C LEU A 271 -11.61 7.94 -13.76
#